data_AF-A0A5M9MBU3-F1
#
_entry.id   AF-A0A5M9MBU3-F1
#
_cell.length_a   1.000
_cell.length_b   1.000
_cell.length_c   1.000
_cell.angle_alpha   90.00
_cell.angle_beta   90.00
_cell.angle_gamma   90.00
#
_symmetry.space_group_name_H-M   'P 1'
#
loop_
_entity.id
_entity.type
_entity.pdbx_description
1 polymer ?
#
loop_
_entity_poly.entity_id
_entity_poly.type
_entity_poly.pdbx_seq_one_letter_code
_entity_poly.pdbx_strand_id
1 'polypeptide(L)'
;MCKHILNAQVAIRSPCCEPSYISIFILRPQPLISVKFNSGRKWFDCAECHQEQESHALAKATEMVFACKKCKKCFRKDAAEFEESDEYCPHCDNHFVIDAVTPKPALQVEGEDARIDSRMLKDDRVRGHEERSLFTLRDTSDHLG
;
A
#
# COMPACT_ATOMS: atom_id res chain seq x y z
N MET A 1 -6.64 -6.37 -0.36
CA MET A 1 -5.19 -6.35 -0.08
C MET A 1 -4.75 -4.91 -0.20
N CYS A 2 -4.01 -4.36 0.77
CA CYS A 2 -3.51 -3.00 0.65
C CYS A 2 -2.49 -2.86 -0.47
N LYS A 3 -2.51 -1.68 -1.11
CA LYS A 3 -1.53 -1.28 -2.11
C LYS A 3 -0.18 -0.91 -1.47
N HIS A 4 -0.20 -0.48 -0.21
CA HIS A 4 0.95 0.08 0.49
C HIS A 4 1.82 -0.95 1.22
N ILE A 5 1.19 -1.96 1.85
CA ILE A 5 1.89 -2.99 2.64
C ILE A 5 1.55 -4.38 2.11
N LEU A 6 2.41 -4.98 1.28
CA LEU A 6 2.05 -6.22 0.58
C LEU A 6 1.85 -7.42 1.52
N ASN A 7 2.51 -7.39 2.67
CA ASN A 7 2.52 -8.46 3.66
C ASN A 7 1.59 -8.24 4.86
N ALA A 8 0.69 -7.24 4.84
CA ALA A 8 -0.17 -6.94 5.99
C ALA A 8 -1.01 -8.15 6.46
N GLN A 9 -0.80 -8.60 7.70
CA GLN A 9 -1.44 -9.83 8.24
C GLN A 9 -2.69 -9.58 9.10
N VAL A 10 -2.93 -8.33 9.49
CA VAL A 10 -4.11 -7.91 10.26
C VAL A 10 -4.80 -6.76 9.55
N ALA A 11 -6.10 -6.62 9.79
CA ALA A 11 -6.86 -5.42 9.44
C ALA A 11 -7.20 -4.66 10.72
N ILE A 12 -7.09 -3.35 10.68
CA ILE A 12 -7.30 -2.43 11.80
C ILE A 12 -8.69 -1.81 11.67
N ARG A 13 -9.45 -1.83 12.75
CA ARG A 13 -10.72 -1.10 12.80
C ARG A 13 -10.43 0.37 13.08
N SER A 14 -10.85 1.24 12.16
CA SER A 14 -10.71 2.66 12.39
C SER A 14 -11.79 3.15 13.38
N PRO A 15 -11.41 3.83 14.48
CA PRO A 15 -12.36 4.35 15.45
C PRO A 15 -13.07 5.61 14.95
N CYS A 16 -12.51 6.33 13.97
CA CYS A 16 -13.00 7.63 13.51
C CYS A 16 -14.01 7.55 12.37
N CYS A 17 -14.12 6.43 11.65
CA CYS A 17 -15.12 6.29 10.59
C CYS A 17 -16.52 6.24 11.20
N GLU A 18 -17.35 7.21 10.86
CA GLU A 18 -18.77 7.16 11.22
C GLU A 18 -19.44 5.94 10.57
N PRO A 19 -20.34 5.26 11.30
CA PRO A 19 -21.06 4.14 10.73
C PRO A 19 -22.04 4.63 9.66
N SER A 20 -21.93 4.07 8.44
CA SER A 20 -22.92 4.34 7.40
C SER A 20 -24.25 3.71 7.80
N TYR A 21 -25.34 4.44 7.59
CA TYR A 21 -26.66 3.93 7.82
C TYR A 21 -27.28 3.44 6.50
N ILE A 22 -27.58 2.15 6.39
CA ILE A 22 -28.30 1.62 5.22
C ILE A 22 -29.80 1.72 5.53
N SER A 23 -30.45 2.71 4.93
CA SER A 23 -31.91 2.82 4.95
C SER A 23 -32.52 1.85 3.94
N ILE A 24 -32.90 0.66 4.39
CA ILE A 24 -33.70 -0.28 3.60
C ILE A 24 -35.17 0.18 3.69
N PHE A 25 -35.67 0.78 2.62
CA PHE A 25 -37.11 0.99 2.44
C PHE A 25 -37.72 -0.34 1.98
N ILE A 26 -38.11 -1.20 2.91
CA ILE A 26 -38.97 -2.33 2.57
C ILE A 26 -40.33 -1.74 2.18
N LEU A 27 -40.69 -1.82 0.90
CA LEU A 27 -42.02 -1.47 0.40
C LEU A 27 -43.04 -2.41 1.06
N ARG A 28 -43.56 -2.02 2.23
CA ARG A 28 -44.74 -2.60 2.85
C ARG A 28 -45.82 -1.51 3.02
N PRO A 29 -47.10 -1.90 3.00
CA PRO A 29 -48.24 -1.00 2.85
C PRO A 29 -48.59 -0.20 4.13
N GLN A 30 -47.63 0.52 4.71
CA GLN A 30 -47.71 1.37 5.93
C GLN A 30 -47.47 0.65 7.28
N PRO A 31 -46.91 1.33 8.31
CA PRO A 31 -46.21 2.63 8.29
C PRO A 31 -44.70 2.49 8.04
N LEU A 32 -44.05 3.57 7.60
CA LEU A 32 -42.60 3.68 7.37
C LEU A 32 -41.81 3.47 8.68
N ILE A 33 -41.53 2.22 9.04
CA ILE A 33 -40.52 1.91 10.06
C ILE A 33 -39.17 1.92 9.37
N SER A 34 -38.42 3.02 9.51
CA SER A 34 -37.02 3.06 9.09
C SER A 34 -36.20 2.20 10.06
N VAL A 35 -35.97 0.93 9.72
CA VAL A 35 -35.14 0.04 10.54
C VAL A 35 -33.70 0.46 10.39
N LYS A 36 -33.14 1.10 11.43
CA LYS A 36 -31.77 1.58 11.37
C LYS A 36 -30.71 0.47 11.46
N PHE A 37 -30.38 -0.21 10.36
CA PHE A 37 -29.20 -1.06 10.25
C PHE A 37 -27.91 -0.23 10.26
N ASN A 38 -27.27 -0.21 11.43
CA ASN A 38 -25.93 0.30 11.63
C ASN A 38 -24.94 -0.61 10.87
N SER A 39 -24.55 -0.23 9.66
CA SER A 39 -23.44 -0.89 8.98
C SER A 39 -22.16 -0.42 9.65
N GLY A 40 -21.61 -1.31 10.49
CA GLY A 40 -20.58 -0.97 11.46
C GLY A 40 -19.30 -0.38 10.86
N ARG A 41 -18.49 0.20 11.75
CA ARG A 41 -17.20 0.85 11.46
C ARG A 41 -16.35 0.05 10.46
N LYS A 42 -15.69 0.77 9.55
CA LYS A 42 -14.89 0.22 8.46
C LYS A 42 -13.54 -0.33 8.94
N TRP A 43 -13.00 -1.26 8.16
CA TRP A 43 -11.73 -1.92 8.41
C TRP A 43 -10.71 -1.52 7.34
N PHE A 44 -9.48 -1.25 7.75
CA PHE A 44 -8.39 -0.85 6.86
C PHE A 44 -7.13 -1.64 7.18
N ASP A 45 -6.36 -1.94 6.16
CA ASP A 45 -5.08 -2.64 6.33
C ASP A 45 -3.94 -1.68 6.74
N CYS A 46 -4.06 -0.39 6.44
CA CYS A 46 -2.98 0.59 6.64
C CYS A 46 -3.52 2.02 6.84
N ALA A 47 -2.72 2.92 7.42
CA ALA A 47 -3.11 4.31 7.65
C ALA A 47 -3.29 5.11 6.34
N GLU A 48 -2.45 4.87 5.34
CA GLU A 48 -2.57 5.49 4.02
C GLU A 48 -3.86 5.04 3.30
N CYS A 49 -4.22 3.78 3.47
CA CYS A 49 -5.45 3.20 2.94
C CYS A 49 -6.71 3.89 3.50
N HIS A 50 -6.64 4.37 4.74
CA HIS A 50 -7.70 5.18 5.35
C HIS A 50 -7.72 6.59 4.76
N GLN A 51 -6.57 7.25 4.63
CA GLN A 51 -6.47 8.61 4.09
C GLN A 51 -6.93 8.70 2.63
N GLU A 52 -6.75 7.64 1.83
CA GLU A 52 -7.26 7.59 0.46
C GLU A 52 -8.78 7.44 0.39
N GLN A 53 -9.38 6.71 1.34
CA GLN A 53 -10.81 6.42 1.34
C GLN A 53 -11.62 7.47 2.10
N GLU A 54 -11.01 8.19 3.03
CA GLU A 54 -11.71 9.09 3.95
C GLU A 54 -11.02 10.45 4.03
N SER A 55 -11.84 11.50 4.08
CA SER A 55 -11.39 12.90 4.03
C SER A 55 -10.89 13.47 5.37
N HIS A 56 -10.75 12.64 6.41
CA HIS A 56 -10.36 13.09 7.75
C HIS A 56 -9.14 12.33 8.28
N ALA A 57 -8.46 12.96 9.25
CA ALA A 57 -7.30 12.40 9.90
C ALA A 57 -7.69 11.25 10.85
N LEU A 58 -6.90 10.17 10.83
CA LEU A 58 -7.10 9.00 11.68
C LEU A 58 -6.99 9.38 13.16
N ALA A 59 -8.05 9.15 13.93
CA ALA A 59 -8.02 9.38 15.38
C ALA A 59 -7.14 8.33 16.07
N LYS A 60 -6.24 8.80 16.94
CA LYS A 60 -5.42 7.92 17.79
C LYS A 60 -6.30 7.41 18.94
N ALA A 61 -6.39 6.10 19.08
CA ALA A 61 -7.05 5.45 20.20
C ALA A 61 -6.05 4.54 20.91
N THR A 62 -6.13 4.49 22.24
CA THR A 62 -5.29 3.60 23.06
C THR A 62 -5.68 2.14 22.88
N GLU A 63 -6.98 1.87 22.71
CA GLU A 63 -7.50 0.53 22.44
C GLU A 63 -7.65 0.32 20.93
N MET A 64 -6.81 -0.55 20.37
CA MET A 64 -6.88 -0.90 18.95
C MET A 64 -7.56 -2.26 18.76
N VAL A 65 -8.46 -2.35 17.78
CA VAL A 65 -9.14 -3.61 17.43
C VAL A 65 -8.57 -4.13 16.12
N PHE A 66 -8.01 -5.33 16.17
CA PHE A 66 -7.40 -6.01 15.03
C PHE A 66 -8.25 -7.21 14.61
N ALA A 67 -8.27 -7.49 13.32
CA ALA A 67 -8.81 -8.72 12.75
C ALA A 67 -7.67 -9.49 12.08
N CYS A 68 -7.38 -10.70 12.57
CA CYS A 68 -6.33 -11.54 11.99
C CYS A 68 -6.78 -12.16 10.67
N LYS A 69 -5.95 -12.08 9.62
CA LYS A 69 -6.30 -12.67 8.31
C LYS A 69 -6.21 -14.20 8.27
N LYS A 70 -5.39 -14.82 9.14
CA LYS A 70 -5.29 -16.29 9.23
C LYS A 70 -6.52 -16.92 9.90
N CYS A 71 -6.88 -16.46 11.10
CA CYS A 71 -7.98 -17.05 11.86
C CYS A 71 -9.32 -16.31 11.72
N LYS A 72 -9.34 -15.12 11.09
CA LYS A 72 -10.51 -14.25 10.90
C LYS A 72 -11.21 -13.82 12.20
N LYS A 73 -10.56 -14.01 13.35
CA LYS A 73 -11.06 -13.58 14.66
C LYS A 73 -10.60 -12.15 14.95
N CYS A 74 -11.51 -11.38 15.55
CA CYS A 74 -11.25 -10.02 16.00
C CYS A 74 -10.79 -10.04 17.46
N PHE A 75 -9.70 -9.35 17.76
CA PHE A 75 -9.18 -9.20 19.11
C PHE A 75 -8.86 -7.73 19.38
N ARG A 76 -8.73 -7.38 20.66
CA ARG A 76 -8.40 -6.01 21.11
C ARG A 76 -7.03 -6.04 21.76
N LYS A 77 -6.25 -5.00 21.51
CA LYS A 77 -4.92 -4.83 22.10
C LYS A 77 -4.74 -3.36 22.47
N ASP A 78 -4.20 -3.15 23.66
CA ASP A 78 -3.83 -1.83 24.15
C ASP A 78 -2.49 -1.41 23.55
N ALA A 79 -2.47 -0.23 22.91
CA ALA A 79 -1.29 0.34 22.26
C ALA A 79 -0.37 1.09 23.24
N ALA A 80 -0.72 1.15 24.53
CA ALA A 80 0.04 1.88 25.55
C ALA A 80 1.23 1.08 26.10
N GLU A 81 1.10 -0.24 26.21
CA GLU A 81 2.13 -1.15 26.71
C GLU A 81 2.40 -2.17 25.61
N PHE A 82 3.39 -1.90 24.76
CA PHE A 82 3.86 -2.87 23.77
C PHE A 82 4.86 -3.80 24.44
N GLU A 83 4.42 -5.00 24.81
CA GLU A 83 5.30 -6.07 25.28
C GLU A 83 5.50 -7.11 24.16
N GLU A 84 6.61 -7.86 24.20
CA GLU A 84 7.00 -8.83 23.15
C GLU A 84 5.97 -9.97 22.97
N SER A 85 5.16 -10.25 23.99
CA SER A 85 4.03 -11.18 23.92
C SER A 85 2.90 -10.70 22.99
N ASP A 86 2.88 -9.41 22.68
CA ASP A 86 1.79 -8.76 21.93
C ASP A 86 2.03 -8.77 20.44
N GLU A 87 3.13 -9.35 19.97
CA GLU A 87 3.41 -9.50 18.56
C GLU A 87 2.57 -10.60 17.89
N TYR A 88 1.89 -11.42 18.70
CA TYR A 88 1.18 -12.61 18.26
C TYR A 88 -0.33 -12.52 18.45
N CYS A 89 -1.08 -13.11 17.51
CA CYS A 89 -2.51 -13.24 17.66
C CYS A 89 -2.86 -14.32 18.71
N PRO A 90 -3.70 -14.02 19.73
CA PRO A 90 -4.03 -14.94 20.83
C PRO A 90 -4.85 -16.17 20.40
N HIS A 91 -5.20 -16.28 19.11
CA HIS A 91 -6.05 -17.34 18.58
C HIS A 91 -5.34 -18.31 17.64
N CYS A 92 -4.17 -17.96 17.11
CA CYS A 92 -3.49 -18.76 16.09
C CYS A 92 -1.98 -18.52 16.00
N ASP A 93 -1.40 -17.84 17.00
CA ASP A 93 0.04 -17.54 17.10
C ASP A 93 0.62 -16.87 15.84
N ASN A 94 -0.24 -16.10 15.16
CA ASN A 94 0.16 -15.40 13.97
C ASN A 94 0.89 -14.10 14.35
N HIS A 95 2.17 -14.02 14.00
CA HIS A 95 3.00 -12.82 14.18
C HIS A 95 2.52 -11.69 13.27
N PHE A 96 2.00 -10.62 13.84
CA PHE A 96 1.42 -9.52 13.08
C PHE A 96 2.27 -8.25 13.04
N VAL A 97 3.33 -8.18 13.85
CA VAL A 97 4.32 -7.10 13.87
C VAL A 97 5.50 -7.50 12.98
N ILE A 98 5.33 -7.42 11.66
CA ILE A 98 6.38 -7.74 10.69
C ILE A 98 6.82 -6.48 9.94
N ASP A 99 8.06 -6.50 9.44
CA ASP A 99 8.60 -5.42 8.60
C ASP A 99 7.70 -5.17 7.39
N ALA A 100 7.27 -3.92 7.20
CA ALA A 100 6.39 -3.56 6.11
C ALA A 100 7.11 -3.70 4.76
N VAL A 101 6.66 -4.65 3.93
CA VAL A 101 7.14 -4.79 2.56
C VAL A 101 6.40 -3.80 1.69
N THR A 102 7.04 -2.66 1.42
CA THR A 102 6.56 -1.67 0.47
C THR A 102 6.90 -2.10 -0.95
N PRO A 103 5.99 -1.90 -1.92
CA PRO A 103 6.29 -2.15 -3.32
C PRO A 103 7.42 -1.22 -3.77
N LYS A 104 8.61 -1.77 -4.04
CA LYS A 104 9.70 -0.99 -4.63
C LYS A 104 9.34 -0.71 -6.10
N PRO A 105 9.29 0.56 -6.54
CA PRO A 105 9.08 0.87 -7.94
C PRO A 105 10.31 0.41 -8.72
N ALA A 106 10.25 -0.78 -9.31
CA ALA A 106 11.26 -1.25 -10.24
C ALA A 106 10.95 -0.62 -11.60
N LEU A 107 11.82 0.27 -12.08
CA LEU A 107 11.81 0.70 -13.47
C LEU A 107 12.26 -0.48 -14.32
N GLN A 108 11.31 -1.33 -14.72
CA GLN A 108 11.57 -2.38 -15.69
C GLN A 108 11.70 -1.71 -17.05
N VAL A 109 12.90 -1.71 -17.61
CA VAL A 109 13.11 -1.40 -19.02
C VAL A 109 12.60 -2.62 -19.78
N GLU A 110 11.38 -2.55 -20.29
CA GLU A 110 10.82 -3.57 -21.17
C GLU A 110 11.60 -3.58 -22.48
N GLY A 111 12.70 -4.34 -22.52
CA GLY A 111 13.37 -4.68 -23.76
C GLY A 111 12.50 -5.70 -24.49
N GLU A 112 11.78 -5.26 -25.52
CA GLU A 112 11.13 -6.18 -26.47
C GLU A 112 12.21 -7.05 -27.16
N ASP A 113 11.78 -8.15 -27.80
CA ASP A 113 12.64 -9.13 -28.47
C ASP A 113 13.86 -8.47 -29.17
N ALA A 114 15.05 -8.95 -28.83
CA ALA A 114 16.35 -8.56 -29.37
C ALA A 114 16.42 -8.55 -30.91
N ARG A 115 15.50 -9.23 -31.60
CA ARG A 115 15.38 -9.20 -33.06
C ARG A 115 14.69 -7.95 -33.62
N ILE A 116 13.85 -7.30 -32.84
CA ILE A 116 13.00 -6.17 -33.27
C ILE A 116 13.61 -4.84 -32.83
N ASP A 117 14.13 -4.76 -31.60
CA ASP A 117 14.77 -3.55 -31.08
C ASP A 117 16.29 -3.71 -30.92
N SER A 118 17.03 -3.38 -31.99
CA SER A 118 18.50 -3.40 -32.01
C SER A 118 19.14 -2.29 -31.15
N ARG A 119 18.36 -1.40 -30.53
CA ARG A 119 18.91 -0.26 -29.77
C ARG A 119 19.55 -0.69 -28.44
N MET A 120 19.16 -1.83 -27.90
CA MET A 120 19.66 -2.35 -26.62
C MET A 120 20.81 -3.35 -26.77
N LEU A 121 21.19 -3.74 -27.99
CA LEU A 121 22.36 -4.60 -28.26
C LEU A 121 23.60 -3.77 -28.48
N LYS A 122 24.60 -3.96 -27.61
CA LYS A 122 25.92 -3.36 -27.76
C LYS A 122 26.78 -4.27 -28.64
N ASP A 123 27.19 -3.81 -29.82
CA ASP A 123 28.14 -4.53 -30.67
C ASP A 123 29.58 -4.12 -30.33
N ASP A 124 30.33 -5.03 -29.72
CA ASP A 124 31.72 -4.80 -29.31
C ASP A 124 32.71 -4.67 -30.49
N ARG A 125 32.28 -4.96 -31.73
CA ARG A 125 33.13 -4.82 -32.93
C ARG A 125 33.16 -3.39 -33.48
N VAL A 126 32.18 -2.57 -33.14
CA VAL A 126 32.13 -1.17 -33.52
C VAL A 126 32.84 -0.36 -32.43
N ARG A 127 33.91 0.37 -32.79
CA ARG A 127 34.49 1.35 -31.86
C ARG A 127 33.38 2.32 -31.48
N GLY A 128 32.97 2.27 -30.21
CA GLY A 128 32.05 3.26 -29.65
C GLY A 128 32.60 4.65 -29.96
N HIS A 129 31.74 5.54 -30.43
CA HIS A 129 32.12 6.92 -30.57
C HIS A 129 32.59 7.40 -29.21
N GLU A 130 33.89 7.71 -29.09
CA GLU A 130 34.47 8.29 -27.88
C GLU A 130 33.54 9.43 -27.47
N GLU A 131 33.07 9.39 -26.24
CA GLU A 131 32.13 10.37 -25.72
C GLU A 131 32.79 11.73 -25.90
N ARG A 132 32.37 12.49 -26.93
CA ARG A 132 32.87 13.84 -27.19
C ARG A 132 32.34 14.70 -26.06
N SER A 133 33.05 14.64 -24.94
CA SER A 133 32.82 15.54 -23.84
C SER A 133 33.20 16.94 -24.33
N LEU A 134 32.35 17.93 -24.06
CA LEU A 134 32.62 19.34 -24.38
C LEU A 134 33.92 19.88 -23.75
N PHE A 135 34.59 19.09 -22.91
CA PHE A 135 35.78 19.45 -22.14
C PHE A 135 37.07 18.77 -22.65
N THR A 136 37.02 18.02 -23.76
CA THR A 136 38.23 17.44 -24.35
C THR A 136 38.97 18.50 -25.18
N LEU A 137 40.07 19.04 -24.63
CA LEU A 137 40.95 20.09 -25.20
C LEU A 137 41.46 19.87 -26.64
N ARG A 138 41.23 18.69 -27.23
CA ARG A 138 41.72 18.32 -28.56
C ARG A 138 40.76 18.70 -29.70
N ASP A 139 39.47 18.86 -29.42
CA ASP A 139 38.43 19.13 -30.45
C ASP A 139 38.22 20.64 -30.70
N THR A 140 38.64 21.51 -29.77
CA THR A 140 38.50 22.98 -29.92
C THR A 140 39.46 23.60 -30.92
N SER A 141 40.47 22.85 -31.38
CA SER A 141 41.51 23.32 -32.29
C SER A 141 41.08 23.35 -33.76
N ASP A 142 40.13 22.49 -34.17
CA ASP A 142 39.71 22.35 -35.57
C ASP A 142 38.60 23.34 -36.00
N HIS A 143 37.99 24.07 -35.06
CA HIS A 143 36.93 25.05 -35.33
C HIS A 143 37.39 26.52 -35.27
N LEU A 144 38.68 26.78 -35.04
CA LEU A 144 39.26 28.13 -34.97
C LEU A 144 40.26 28.40 -36.11
N GLY A 145 39.86 28.03 -37.33
CA GLY A 145 40.53 28.39 -38.58
C GLY A 145 39.59 29.15 -39.50
#